data_AF-A0A7Y4XVL7-F1
#
_entry.id   AF-A0A7Y4XVL7-F1
#
_cell.length_a   1.000
_cell.length_b   1.000
_cell.length_c   1.000
_cell.angle_alpha   90.00
_cell.angle_beta   90.00
_cell.angle_gamma   90.00
#
_symmetry.space_group_name_H-M   'P 1'
#
loop_
_entity.id
_entity.type
_entity.pdbx_description
1 polymer ?
#
loop_
_entity_poly.entity_id
_entity_poly.type
_entity_poly.pdbx_seq_one_letter_code
_entity_poly.pdbx_strand_id
1 'polypeptide(L)'
;MFQDLKSWTTLMKPHAFVLMPFGKKTDRNQVTIDYDSVYRDLITPALAAAGLCVIRPTQEQAVGEIMSHWLQELLSADLVVADLSLDNFDIGYLLGIRQALRATGVILLNAYQLSDTPAFEYQLNYTINNRVVDAASLTRDIHALTALVELTKVANPTKPSSPIFQHIPQLAEPDWNIARVASAASFWQAHADWEVDRQTAEQCGNLNDLLRLAKATPVAQFRAEALIQTGIALCAVNNVELALQQFEQALDIVPNHLRGLQEKGHCLLQLALQEKAGQPLYAVRLHYIS
;
A
#
# COMPACT_ATOMS: atom_id res chain seq x y z
N MET A 1 -17.72 -30.21 11.77
CA MET A 1 -16.32 -30.62 11.97
C MET A 1 -15.44 -29.45 11.56
N PHE A 2 -15.39 -28.44 12.43
CA PHE A 2 -14.73 -27.14 12.21
C PHE A 2 -13.44 -27.13 13.04
N GLN A 3 -12.33 -27.61 12.48
CA GLN A 3 -11.04 -27.54 13.19
C GLN A 3 -9.85 -27.02 12.38
N ASP A 4 -9.99 -26.74 11.08
CA ASP A 4 -8.84 -26.29 10.26
C ASP A 4 -8.90 -24.84 9.77
N LEU A 5 -9.63 -23.94 10.44
CA LEU A 5 -9.65 -22.49 10.08
C LEU A 5 -8.36 -21.72 10.43
N LYS A 6 -7.32 -22.37 10.98
CA LYS A 6 -6.08 -21.72 11.42
C LYS A 6 -4.92 -21.74 10.42
N SER A 7 -5.07 -22.41 9.26
CA SER A 7 -4.04 -22.47 8.20
C SER A 7 -4.27 -21.50 7.02
N TRP A 8 -5.32 -20.65 7.08
CA TRP A 8 -5.81 -19.86 5.94
C TRP A 8 -5.32 -18.40 5.92
N THR A 9 -4.51 -18.00 6.91
CA THR A 9 -4.00 -16.63 7.06
C THR A 9 -2.61 -16.44 6.46
N THR A 10 -2.45 -16.81 5.19
CA THR A 10 -1.43 -16.17 4.35
C THR A 10 -2.11 -15.30 3.32
N LEU A 11 -3.06 -14.47 3.79
CA LEU A 11 -3.47 -13.24 3.11
C LEU A 11 -2.19 -12.48 2.73
N MET A 12 -2.00 -12.21 1.44
CA MET A 12 -0.87 -11.38 0.99
C MET A 12 -1.06 -9.99 1.59
N LYS A 13 -0.28 -9.71 2.63
CA LYS A 13 -0.28 -8.47 3.41
C LYS A 13 0.11 -7.29 2.50
N PRO A 14 -0.45 -6.07 2.74
CA PRO A 14 0.03 -4.86 2.09
C PRO A 14 1.56 -4.76 2.17
N HIS A 15 2.24 -4.34 1.12
CA HIS A 15 3.70 -4.35 1.09
C HIS A 15 4.31 -2.96 1.20
N ALA A 16 5.38 -2.90 2.00
CA ALA A 16 6.20 -1.72 2.19
C ALA A 16 7.57 -1.93 1.55
N PHE A 17 7.99 -0.95 0.74
CA PHE A 17 9.31 -0.93 0.13
C PHE A 17 10.22 0.05 0.86
N VAL A 18 11.37 -0.43 1.34
CA VAL A 18 12.30 0.34 2.17
C VAL A 18 13.50 0.77 1.34
N LEU A 19 13.60 2.08 1.11
CA LEU A 19 14.76 2.74 0.52
C LEU A 19 15.69 3.22 1.63
N MET A 20 16.81 2.54 1.84
CA MET A 20 17.77 2.92 2.87
C MET A 20 19.20 2.50 2.51
N PRO A 21 20.23 3.13 3.12
CA PRO A 21 21.60 2.66 2.96
C PRO A 21 21.81 1.23 3.50
N PHE A 22 22.86 0.55 3.02
CA PHE A 22 23.22 -0.82 3.44
C PHE A 22 24.42 -0.83 4.38
N GLY A 23 24.38 -1.73 5.38
CA GLY A 23 25.49 -1.97 6.29
C GLY A 23 25.89 -0.75 7.11
N LYS A 24 27.17 -0.67 7.44
CA LYS A 24 27.74 0.44 8.22
C LYS A 24 28.24 1.51 7.26
N LYS A 25 27.70 2.72 7.38
CA LYS A 25 28.14 3.88 6.58
C LYS A 25 28.50 5.04 7.48
N THR A 26 29.55 5.74 7.11
CA THR A 26 30.00 6.96 7.77
C THR A 26 29.54 8.14 6.95
N ASP A 27 28.87 9.10 7.58
CA ASP A 27 28.43 10.32 6.93
C ASP A 27 29.56 11.37 6.82
N ARG A 28 29.24 12.54 6.26
CA ARG A 28 30.18 13.65 6.10
C ARG A 28 30.65 14.23 7.44
N ASN A 29 29.86 14.05 8.51
CA ASN A 29 30.16 14.50 9.86
C ASN A 29 31.00 13.47 10.66
N GLN A 30 31.50 12.42 9.99
CA GLN A 30 32.27 11.33 10.59
C GLN A 30 31.48 10.49 11.60
N VAL A 31 30.15 10.52 11.54
CA VAL A 31 29.30 9.65 12.34
C VAL A 31 29.01 8.38 11.55
N THR A 32 29.29 7.23 12.15
CA THR A 32 28.95 5.93 11.58
C THR A 32 27.60 5.47 12.06
N ILE A 33 26.73 5.04 11.15
CA ILE A 33 25.44 4.40 11.44
C ILE A 33 25.45 2.99 10.86
N ASP A 34 24.96 2.02 11.64
CA ASP A 34 24.66 0.66 11.23
C ASP A 34 23.21 0.58 10.74
N TYR A 35 23.04 0.71 9.42
CA TYR A 35 21.72 0.72 8.79
C TYR A 35 21.04 -0.65 8.79
N ASP A 36 21.80 -1.75 8.98
CA ASP A 36 21.20 -3.07 9.17
C ASP A 36 20.54 -3.19 10.55
N SER A 37 21.08 -2.51 11.57
CA SER A 37 20.39 -2.37 12.87
C SER A 37 19.14 -1.51 12.75
N VAL A 38 19.18 -0.36 12.07
CA VAL A 38 17.99 0.47 11.83
C VAL A 38 16.89 -0.34 11.12
N TYR A 39 17.25 -1.10 10.08
CA TYR A 39 16.30 -1.94 9.36
C TYR A 39 15.67 -3.01 10.26
N ARG A 40 16.49 -3.78 10.97
CA ARG A 40 16.06 -4.94 11.76
C ARG A 40 15.32 -4.53 13.02
N ASP A 41 15.82 -3.52 13.73
CA ASP A 41 15.39 -3.22 15.10
C ASP A 41 14.30 -2.14 15.15
N LEU A 42 14.24 -1.23 14.16
CA LEU A 42 13.24 -0.15 14.10
C LEU A 42 12.22 -0.36 12.98
N ILE A 43 12.67 -0.41 11.72
CA ILE A 43 11.77 -0.38 10.55
C ILE A 43 10.93 -1.65 10.46
N THR A 44 11.57 -2.82 10.46
CA THR A 44 10.89 -4.12 10.34
C THR A 44 9.80 -4.32 11.39
N PRO A 45 10.04 -4.14 12.70
CA PRO A 45 9.00 -4.36 13.71
C PRO A 45 7.87 -3.33 13.62
N ALA A 46 8.15 -2.08 13.30
CA ALA A 46 7.12 -1.05 13.19
C ALA A 46 6.14 -1.32 12.03
N LEU A 47 6.68 -1.70 10.87
CA LEU A 47 5.87 -2.02 9.68
C LEU A 47 5.11 -3.35 9.86
N ALA A 48 5.74 -4.35 10.48
CA ALA A 48 5.08 -5.61 10.80
C ALA A 48 3.93 -5.42 11.80
N ALA A 49 4.09 -4.54 12.79
CA ALA A 49 3.03 -4.18 13.74
C ALA A 49 1.84 -3.48 13.05
N ALA A 50 2.08 -2.72 11.97
CA ALA A 50 1.05 -2.15 11.11
C ALA A 50 0.45 -3.18 10.11
N GLY A 51 0.89 -4.44 10.15
CA GLY A 51 0.40 -5.51 9.30
C GLY A 51 0.97 -5.54 7.88
N LEU A 52 2.08 -4.84 7.61
CA LEU A 52 2.72 -4.84 6.29
C LEU A 52 3.77 -5.94 6.15
N CYS A 53 3.94 -6.43 4.92
CA CYS A 53 5.12 -7.18 4.49
C CYS A 53 6.24 -6.20 4.12
N VAL A 54 7.46 -6.42 4.61
CA VAL A 54 8.58 -5.48 4.41
C VAL A 54 9.54 -6.04 3.38
N ILE A 55 9.84 -5.23 2.35
CA ILE A 55 10.80 -5.53 1.30
C ILE A 55 11.87 -4.45 1.33
N ARG A 56 13.13 -4.86 1.44
CA ARG A 56 14.31 -4.01 1.24
C ARG A 56 15.15 -4.63 0.12
N PRO A 57 15.65 -3.85 -0.85
CA PRO A 57 16.58 -4.37 -1.84
C PRO A 57 17.81 -5.02 -1.19
N THR A 58 18.47 -5.96 -1.86
CA THR A 58 19.78 -6.45 -1.41
C THR A 58 20.91 -5.60 -1.96
N GLN A 59 22.08 -5.68 -1.33
CA GLN A 59 23.25 -4.91 -1.76
C GLN A 59 23.75 -5.36 -3.15
N GLU A 60 23.63 -6.63 -3.50
CA GLU A 60 23.99 -7.15 -4.83
C GLU A 60 23.05 -6.63 -5.93
N GLN A 61 21.78 -6.37 -5.59
CA GLN A 61 20.79 -5.78 -6.49
C GLN A 61 21.06 -4.28 -6.76
N ALA A 62 21.94 -3.64 -5.97
CA ALA A 62 22.29 -2.23 -6.08
C ALA A 62 23.46 -1.94 -7.04
N VAL A 63 24.07 -2.94 -7.68
CA VAL A 63 25.22 -2.74 -8.57
C VAL A 63 24.80 -2.81 -10.04
N GLY A 64 24.86 -1.67 -10.74
CA GLY A 64 24.99 -1.59 -12.20
C GLY A 64 23.71 -1.48 -13.04
N GLU A 65 22.55 -1.90 -12.54
CA GLU A 65 21.26 -1.87 -13.26
C GLU A 65 20.12 -1.33 -12.37
N ILE A 66 20.45 -0.37 -11.51
CA ILE A 66 19.44 0.40 -10.77
C ILE A 66 18.62 1.18 -11.81
N MET A 67 17.44 0.68 -12.13
CA MET A 67 16.22 1.49 -12.24
C MET A 67 15.00 0.60 -12.47
N SER A 68 15.09 -0.45 -13.29
CA SER A 68 13.88 -1.10 -13.80
C SER A 68 13.11 -1.88 -12.71
N HIS A 69 13.76 -2.78 -11.95
CA HIS A 69 13.03 -3.65 -11.02
C HIS A 69 12.60 -2.92 -9.72
N TRP A 70 13.41 -1.97 -9.23
CA TRP A 70 13.01 -1.12 -8.10
C TRP A 70 11.94 -0.12 -8.48
N LEU A 71 11.90 0.36 -9.72
CA LEU A 71 10.84 1.24 -10.19
C LEU A 71 9.47 0.55 -10.11
N GLN A 72 9.40 -0.74 -10.41
CA GLN A 72 8.17 -1.50 -10.24
C GLN A 72 7.74 -1.53 -8.76
N GLU A 73 8.66 -1.86 -7.85
CA GLU A 73 8.36 -1.89 -6.41
C GLU A 73 7.96 -0.50 -5.88
N LEU A 74 8.61 0.56 -6.37
CA LEU A 74 8.24 1.93 -6.03
C LEU A 74 6.84 2.27 -6.50
N LEU A 75 6.39 1.76 -7.64
CA LEU A 75 5.05 2.01 -8.14
C LEU A 75 4.00 1.12 -7.49
N SER A 76 4.32 -0.14 -7.22
CA SER A 76 3.38 -1.13 -6.70
C SER A 76 3.21 -1.06 -5.19
N ALA A 77 4.23 -0.61 -4.44
CA ALA A 77 4.18 -0.57 -2.98
C ALA A 77 3.03 0.30 -2.46
N ASP A 78 2.34 -0.26 -1.48
CA ASP A 78 1.32 0.44 -0.69
C ASP A 78 1.97 1.54 0.14
N LEU A 79 3.22 1.33 0.56
CA LEU A 79 4.03 2.28 1.32
C LEU A 79 5.50 2.25 0.88
N VAL A 80 6.11 3.41 0.75
CA VAL A 80 7.57 3.56 0.66
C VAL A 80 8.10 4.23 1.93
N VAL A 81 9.06 3.59 2.58
CA VAL A 81 9.81 4.19 3.69
C VAL A 81 11.19 4.55 3.17
N ALA A 82 11.55 5.84 3.19
CA ALA A 82 12.84 6.31 2.70
C ALA A 82 13.67 6.90 3.86
N ASP A 83 14.82 6.30 4.12
CA ASP A 83 15.79 6.80 5.09
C ASP A 83 16.78 7.74 4.41
N LEU A 84 16.75 9.02 4.79
CA LEU A 84 17.57 10.09 4.23
C LEU A 84 18.69 10.53 5.18
N SER A 85 19.03 9.70 6.18
CA SER A 85 20.06 10.00 7.17
C SER A 85 21.46 10.09 6.58
N LEU A 86 21.69 9.40 5.46
CA LEU A 86 22.90 9.53 4.64
C LEU A 86 22.58 10.34 3.40
N ASP A 87 23.48 11.25 3.02
CA ASP A 87 23.43 11.93 1.74
C ASP A 87 23.74 10.94 0.59
N ASN A 88 22.70 10.22 0.16
CA ASN A 88 22.73 9.22 -0.87
C ASN A 88 21.82 9.64 -2.03
N PHE A 89 22.46 10.03 -3.14
CA PHE A 89 21.77 10.48 -4.34
C PHE A 89 20.76 9.46 -4.88
N ASP A 90 21.07 8.16 -4.85
CA ASP A 90 20.21 7.13 -5.42
C ASP A 90 18.88 7.03 -4.67
N ILE A 91 18.92 7.13 -3.34
CA ILE A 91 17.70 7.13 -2.50
C ILE A 91 16.87 8.37 -2.78
N GLY A 92 17.50 9.55 -2.84
CA GLY A 92 16.82 10.81 -3.15
C GLY A 92 16.18 10.80 -4.54
N TYR A 93 16.86 10.24 -5.54
CA TYR A 93 16.36 10.10 -6.90
C TYR A 93 15.13 9.20 -6.98
N LEU A 94 15.18 8.01 -6.36
CA LEU A 94 14.06 7.07 -6.32
C LEU A 94 12.86 7.61 -5.53
N LEU A 95 13.11 8.33 -4.44
CA LEU A 95 12.09 9.04 -3.69
C LEU A 95 11.39 10.09 -4.57
N GLY A 96 12.16 10.87 -5.33
CA GLY A 96 11.63 11.84 -6.29
C GLY A 96 10.73 11.19 -7.34
N ILE A 97 11.14 10.05 -7.89
CA ILE A 97 10.30 9.28 -8.83
C ILE A 97 8.99 8.83 -8.17
N ARG A 98 9.03 8.23 -6.98
CA ARG A 98 7.82 7.82 -6.25
C ARG A 98 6.89 9.00 -6.03
N GLN A 99 7.41 10.15 -5.62
CA GLN A 99 6.60 11.35 -5.36
C GLN A 99 6.01 11.95 -6.65
N ALA A 100 6.68 11.80 -7.79
CA ALA A 100 6.18 12.28 -9.07
C ALA A 100 5.07 11.40 -9.63
N LEU A 101 5.08 10.10 -9.30
CA LEU A 101 4.17 9.11 -9.87
C LEU A 101 3.06 8.71 -8.90
N ARG A 102 3.19 8.96 -7.60
CA ARG A 102 2.17 8.60 -6.60
C ARG A 102 1.89 9.75 -5.64
N ALA A 103 0.61 9.97 -5.40
CA ALA A 103 0.07 11.06 -4.60
C ALA A 103 0.29 10.84 -3.09
N THR A 104 0.37 9.57 -2.64
CA THR A 104 0.46 9.19 -1.22
C THR A 104 1.40 7.99 -0.98
N GLY A 105 1.51 7.55 0.29
CA GLY A 105 2.21 6.33 0.67
C GLY A 105 3.72 6.49 0.76
N VAL A 106 4.19 7.60 1.34
CA VAL A 106 5.62 7.84 1.61
C VAL A 106 5.79 8.29 3.05
N ILE A 107 6.74 7.67 3.77
CA ILE A 107 7.23 8.11 5.08
C ILE A 107 8.74 8.32 4.99
N LEU A 108 9.22 9.44 5.54
CA LEU A 108 10.65 9.73 5.61
C LEU A 108 11.22 9.42 6.99
N LEU A 109 12.41 8.84 7.02
CA LEU A 109 13.16 8.61 8.25
C LEU A 109 14.46 9.39 8.24
N ASN A 110 14.82 9.96 9.38
CA ASN A 110 16.09 10.65 9.56
C ASN A 110 16.70 10.39 10.94
N ALA A 111 17.99 10.13 10.99
CA ALA A 111 18.77 10.09 12.23
C ALA A 111 19.12 11.50 12.74
N TYR A 112 19.01 12.50 11.87
CA TYR A 112 19.35 13.89 12.16
C TYR A 112 18.17 14.79 11.83
N GLN A 113 18.03 15.87 12.59
CA GLN A 113 17.10 16.92 12.23
C GLN A 113 17.65 17.65 11.01
N LEU A 114 17.12 17.32 9.83
CA LEU A 114 17.52 17.96 8.60
C LEU A 114 17.06 19.43 8.64
N SER A 115 18.02 20.35 8.58
CA SER A 115 17.78 21.79 8.68
C SER A 115 17.11 22.39 7.44
N ASP A 116 17.20 21.71 6.30
CA ASP A 116 16.72 22.18 5.00
C ASP A 116 15.80 21.18 4.28
N THR A 117 15.19 20.21 4.98
CA THR A 117 14.20 19.35 4.32
C THR A 117 12.93 20.13 4.01
N PRO A 118 12.31 19.88 2.84
CA PRO A 118 10.91 20.23 2.64
C PRO A 118 10.10 19.71 3.84
N ALA A 119 9.15 20.50 4.34
CA ALA A 119 8.28 20.09 5.43
C ALA A 119 7.36 18.97 4.96
N PHE A 120 7.85 17.73 5.00
CA PHE A 120 7.06 16.55 4.68
C PHE A 120 6.11 16.25 5.83
N GLU A 121 4.86 15.95 5.49
CA GLU A 121 3.80 15.68 6.46
C GLU A 121 4.09 14.42 7.29
N TYR A 122 4.63 13.38 6.66
CA TYR A 122 4.93 12.10 7.31
C TYR A 122 6.44 11.87 7.38
N GLN A 123 7.02 12.24 8.52
CA GLN A 123 8.43 12.04 8.82
C GLN A 123 8.63 11.61 10.27
N LEU A 124 9.65 10.77 10.49
CA LEU A 124 10.09 10.36 11.82
C LEU A 124 11.58 10.61 11.96
N ASN A 125 11.95 11.33 13.01
CA ASN A 125 13.34 11.44 13.44
C ASN A 125 13.61 10.37 14.50
N TYR A 126 14.55 9.48 14.23
CA TYR A 126 15.00 8.46 15.17
C TYR A 126 16.38 8.82 15.75
N THR A 127 16.70 8.30 16.92
CA THR A 127 17.97 8.62 17.60
C THR A 127 18.98 7.50 17.41
N ILE A 128 20.24 7.86 17.17
CA ILE A 128 21.37 6.93 17.10
C ILE A 128 22.24 7.09 18.35
N ASN A 129 22.59 5.97 18.97
CA ASN A 129 23.54 5.87 20.07
C ASN A 129 24.52 4.74 19.79
N ASN A 130 25.83 4.99 19.92
CA ASN A 130 26.87 4.01 19.59
C ASN A 130 26.70 3.32 18.23
N ARG A 131 26.37 4.12 17.20
CA ARG A 131 26.17 3.70 15.78
C ARG A 131 24.90 2.89 15.50
N VAL A 132 24.09 2.57 16.50
CA VAL A 132 22.82 1.83 16.35
C VAL A 132 21.65 2.67 16.85
N VAL A 133 20.42 2.23 16.58
CA VAL A 133 19.22 2.88 17.13
C VAL A 133 19.29 2.94 18.66
N ASP A 134 18.96 4.09 19.24
CA ASP A 134 19.06 4.29 20.68
C ASP A 134 18.02 3.46 21.42
N ALA A 135 18.48 2.55 22.29
CA ALA A 135 17.60 1.63 23.02
C ALA A 135 16.60 2.37 23.92
N ALA A 136 16.95 3.58 24.39
CA ALA A 136 16.07 4.39 25.23
C ALA A 136 14.88 4.95 24.44
N SER A 137 15.02 5.22 23.13
CA SER A 137 13.95 5.74 22.27
C SER A 137 13.28 4.68 21.39
N LEU A 138 13.90 3.51 21.21
CA LEU A 138 13.49 2.52 20.23
C LEU A 138 12.00 2.15 20.30
N THR A 139 11.48 1.83 21.48
CA THR A 139 10.05 1.47 21.63
C THR A 139 9.13 2.61 21.23
N ARG A 140 9.45 3.85 21.62
CA ARG A 140 8.70 5.04 21.22
C ARG A 140 8.75 5.22 19.70
N ASP A 141 9.93 5.07 19.09
CA ASP A 141 10.15 5.30 17.68
C ASP A 141 9.44 4.23 16.82
N ILE A 142 9.40 2.97 17.28
CA ILE A 142 8.60 1.89 16.67
C ILE A 142 7.11 2.28 16.69
N HIS A 143 6.57 2.67 17.85
CA HIS A 143 5.17 3.08 17.95
C HIS A 143 4.85 4.31 17.09
N ALA A 144 5.76 5.28 17.03
CA ALA A 144 5.61 6.47 16.20
C ALA A 144 5.60 6.12 14.70
N LEU A 145 6.50 5.25 14.25
CA LEU A 145 6.51 4.79 12.86
C LEU A 145 5.23 4.00 12.53
N THR A 146 4.79 3.09 13.40
CA THR A 146 3.51 2.38 13.23
C THR A 146 2.33 3.35 13.14
N ALA A 147 2.28 4.37 13.99
CA ALA A 147 1.21 5.37 13.94
C ALA A 147 1.23 6.19 12.63
N LEU A 148 2.41 6.57 12.14
CA LEU A 148 2.55 7.25 10.85
C LEU A 148 2.02 6.37 9.70
N VAL A 149 2.31 5.07 9.72
CA VAL A 149 1.78 4.13 8.72
C VAL A 149 0.25 4.12 8.72
N GLU A 150 -0.38 4.05 9.89
CA GLU A 150 -1.84 4.09 9.98
C GLU A 150 -2.40 5.42 9.47
N LEU A 151 -1.74 6.54 9.75
CA LEU A 151 -2.12 7.83 9.18
C LEU A 151 -2.01 7.85 7.64
N THR A 152 -1.01 7.19 7.06
CA THR A 152 -0.89 7.09 5.59
C THR A 152 -1.99 6.24 4.96
N LYS A 153 -2.52 5.22 5.67
CA LYS A 153 -3.66 4.42 5.20
C LYS A 153 -4.98 5.20 5.24
N VAL A 154 -5.16 6.04 6.27
CA VAL A 154 -6.34 6.88 6.46
C VAL A 154 -6.25 8.18 5.64
N ALA A 155 -5.09 8.48 5.06
CA ALA A 155 -4.85 9.71 4.30
C ALA A 155 -5.93 9.88 3.22
N ASN A 156 -6.69 10.95 3.39
CA ASN A 156 -7.84 11.28 2.56
C ASN A 156 -7.41 11.36 1.09
N PRO A 157 -8.04 10.63 0.16
CA PRO A 157 -7.67 10.68 -1.26
C PRO A 157 -7.86 12.07 -1.90
N THR A 158 -8.46 13.03 -1.18
CA THR A 158 -8.53 14.45 -1.56
C THR A 158 -7.37 15.31 -1.06
N LYS A 159 -6.45 14.77 -0.24
CA LYS A 159 -5.26 15.47 0.28
C LYS A 159 -4.00 14.64 0.02
N PRO A 160 -3.31 14.85 -1.13
CA PRO A 160 -2.06 14.16 -1.41
C PRO A 160 -0.98 14.52 -0.38
N SER A 161 -0.12 13.56 -0.06
CA SER A 161 1.07 13.79 0.80
C SER A 161 2.33 14.06 -0.03
N SER A 162 2.31 13.76 -1.33
CA SER A 162 3.37 14.14 -2.26
C SER A 162 3.35 15.65 -2.49
N PRO A 163 4.50 16.35 -2.34
CA PRO A 163 4.59 17.77 -2.65
C PRO A 163 4.21 18.08 -4.11
N ILE A 164 4.48 17.15 -5.04
CA ILE A 164 4.19 17.37 -6.46
C ILE A 164 2.68 17.45 -6.70
N PHE A 165 1.92 16.49 -6.16
CA PHE A 165 0.47 16.46 -6.29
C PHE A 165 -0.22 17.55 -5.46
N GLN A 166 0.39 18.01 -4.37
CA GLN A 166 -0.09 19.19 -3.62
C GLN A 166 0.00 20.48 -4.44
N HIS A 167 1.07 20.65 -5.24
CA HIS A 167 1.28 21.85 -6.05
C HIS A 167 0.65 21.75 -7.45
N ILE A 168 0.34 20.54 -7.92
CA ILE A 168 -0.28 20.28 -9.23
C ILE A 168 -1.56 19.43 -9.03
N PRO A 169 -2.69 20.04 -8.62
CA PRO A 169 -3.90 19.29 -8.28
C PRO A 169 -4.55 18.52 -9.45
N GLN A 170 -4.23 18.89 -10.69
CA GLN A 170 -4.75 18.24 -11.90
C GLN A 170 -3.88 17.06 -12.36
N LEU A 171 -2.74 16.82 -11.70
CA LEU A 171 -1.90 15.69 -12.03
C LEU A 171 -2.61 14.39 -11.61
N ALA A 172 -2.91 13.55 -12.59
CA ALA A 172 -3.42 12.21 -12.34
C ALA A 172 -2.25 11.26 -12.06
N GLU A 173 -2.43 10.33 -11.11
CA GLU A 173 -1.52 9.20 -10.99
C GLU A 173 -1.52 8.41 -12.32
N PRO A 174 -0.35 7.97 -12.81
CA PRO A 174 -0.27 7.16 -14.02
C PRO A 174 -1.00 5.84 -13.81
N ASP A 175 -1.62 5.34 -14.88
CA ASP A 175 -2.23 4.02 -14.86
C ASP A 175 -1.16 2.95 -14.59
N TRP A 176 -1.30 2.28 -13.45
CA TRP A 176 -0.40 1.24 -12.98
C TRP A 176 -0.31 0.06 -13.97
N ASN A 177 -1.34 -0.16 -14.81
CA ASN A 177 -1.37 -1.24 -15.79
C ASN A 177 -0.50 -0.95 -17.02
N ILE A 178 -0.22 0.33 -17.25
CA ILE A 178 0.58 0.82 -18.39
C ILE A 178 2.05 0.97 -17.99
N ALA A 179 2.34 1.23 -16.70
CA ALA A 179 3.68 1.32 -16.15
C ALA A 179 4.34 -0.06 -15.92
N ARG A 180 4.26 -0.97 -16.90
CA ARG A 180 4.89 -2.29 -16.84
C ARG A 180 6.39 -2.15 -17.00
N VAL A 181 7.12 -2.28 -15.89
CA VAL A 181 8.58 -2.35 -16.01
C VAL A 181 8.99 -3.75 -16.46
N ALA A 182 9.61 -3.85 -17.64
CA ALA A 182 9.93 -5.12 -18.30
C ALA A 182 10.80 -6.07 -17.43
N SER A 183 11.59 -5.54 -16.50
CA SER A 183 12.43 -6.34 -15.60
C SER A 183 11.68 -6.96 -14.42
N ALA A 184 10.43 -6.60 -14.17
CA ALA A 184 9.59 -7.21 -13.14
C ALA A 184 8.75 -8.38 -13.69
N ALA A 185 9.35 -9.17 -14.59
CA ALA A 185 8.66 -10.23 -15.31
C ALA A 185 8.00 -11.26 -14.38
N SER A 186 8.64 -11.60 -13.25
CA SER A 186 8.07 -12.54 -12.26
C SER A 186 6.83 -12.01 -11.57
N PHE A 187 6.81 -10.71 -11.21
CA PHE A 187 5.64 -10.05 -10.64
C PHE A 187 4.48 -10.00 -11.65
N TRP A 188 4.77 -9.60 -12.89
CA TRP A 188 3.77 -9.54 -13.95
C TRP A 188 3.29 -10.93 -14.38
N GLN A 189 4.13 -11.95 -14.29
CA GLN A 189 3.74 -13.34 -14.50
C GLN A 189 2.81 -13.81 -13.39
N ALA A 190 3.17 -13.60 -12.12
CA ALA A 190 2.29 -13.94 -11.00
C ALA A 190 0.93 -13.22 -11.08
N HIS A 191 0.92 -11.96 -11.51
CA HIS A 191 -0.32 -11.23 -11.77
C HIS A 191 -1.10 -11.83 -12.95
N ALA A 192 -0.43 -12.18 -14.05
CA ALA A 192 -1.08 -12.81 -15.20
C ALA A 192 -1.68 -14.17 -14.85
N ASP A 193 -0.96 -14.99 -14.09
CA ASP A 193 -1.42 -16.30 -13.60
C ASP A 193 -2.64 -16.13 -12.67
N TRP A 194 -2.59 -15.17 -11.75
CA TRP A 194 -3.73 -14.81 -10.90
C TRP A 194 -4.94 -14.35 -11.71
N GLU A 195 -4.76 -13.55 -12.76
CA GLU A 195 -5.85 -13.08 -13.61
C GLU A 195 -6.48 -14.24 -14.41
N VAL A 196 -5.68 -15.20 -14.85
CA VAL A 196 -6.17 -16.44 -15.47
C VAL A 196 -7.00 -17.28 -14.48
N ASP A 197 -6.51 -17.48 -13.26
CA ASP A 197 -7.24 -18.19 -12.20
C ASP A 197 -8.57 -17.50 -11.89
N ARG A 198 -8.56 -16.16 -11.82
CA ARG A 198 -9.75 -15.34 -11.57
C ARG A 198 -10.78 -15.47 -12.69
N GLN A 199 -10.37 -15.35 -13.95
CA GLN A 199 -11.24 -15.54 -15.10
C GLN A 199 -11.82 -16.95 -15.15
N THR A 200 -11.02 -17.96 -14.78
CA THR A 200 -11.49 -19.35 -14.70
C THR A 200 -12.54 -19.50 -13.61
N ALA A 201 -12.32 -18.94 -12.42
CA ALA A 201 -13.29 -18.97 -11.33
C ALA A 201 -14.60 -18.24 -11.71
N GLU A 202 -14.50 -17.13 -12.43
CA GLU A 202 -15.64 -16.38 -12.96
C GLU A 202 -16.46 -17.21 -13.96
N GLN A 203 -15.78 -17.82 -14.95
CA GLN A 203 -16.43 -18.69 -15.95
C GLN A 203 -17.07 -19.93 -15.33
N CYS A 204 -16.45 -20.51 -14.30
CA CYS A 204 -16.99 -21.64 -13.56
C CYS A 204 -18.06 -21.23 -12.54
N GLY A 205 -18.32 -19.93 -12.33
CA GLY A 205 -19.25 -19.44 -11.31
C GLY A 205 -18.82 -19.83 -9.88
N ASN A 206 -17.54 -20.09 -9.64
CA ASN A 206 -17.03 -20.49 -8.34
C ASN A 206 -16.77 -19.27 -7.46
N LEU A 207 -17.82 -18.83 -6.76
CA LEU A 207 -17.80 -17.65 -5.90
C LEU A 207 -16.79 -17.73 -4.76
N ASN A 208 -16.53 -18.92 -4.22
CA ASN A 208 -15.56 -19.10 -3.14
C ASN A 208 -14.15 -18.82 -3.63
N ASP A 209 -13.82 -19.27 -4.85
CA ASP A 209 -12.52 -18.96 -5.44
C ASP A 209 -12.38 -17.49 -5.81
N LEU A 210 -13.43 -16.84 -6.32
CA LEU A 210 -13.41 -15.40 -6.57
C LEU A 210 -13.14 -14.59 -5.28
N LEU A 211 -13.86 -14.90 -4.19
CA LEU A 211 -13.64 -14.27 -2.88
C LEU A 211 -12.23 -14.52 -2.34
N ARG A 212 -11.69 -15.72 -2.56
CA ARG A 212 -10.32 -16.08 -2.15
C ARG A 212 -9.29 -15.29 -2.95
N LEU A 213 -9.43 -15.28 -4.28
CA LEU A 213 -8.51 -14.63 -5.21
C LEU A 213 -8.51 -13.10 -5.02
N ALA A 214 -9.67 -12.49 -4.79
CA ALA A 214 -9.78 -11.06 -4.54
C ALA A 214 -9.02 -10.61 -3.28
N LYS A 215 -8.97 -11.45 -2.25
CA LYS A 215 -8.22 -11.16 -1.01
C LYS A 215 -6.73 -11.48 -1.12
N ALA A 216 -6.36 -12.34 -2.05
CA ALA A 216 -4.98 -12.77 -2.26
C ALA A 216 -4.15 -11.80 -3.11
N THR A 217 -4.75 -10.74 -3.63
CA THR A 217 -4.06 -9.84 -4.55
C THR A 217 -3.02 -8.96 -3.82
N PRO A 218 -1.75 -8.88 -4.32
CA PRO A 218 -0.66 -8.24 -3.59
C PRO A 218 -0.80 -6.71 -3.50
N VAL A 219 -1.18 -6.07 -4.60
CA VAL A 219 -1.26 -4.61 -4.68
C VAL A 219 -2.66 -4.16 -4.27
N ALA A 220 -2.76 -3.14 -3.42
CA ALA A 220 -4.03 -2.55 -3.01
C ALA A 220 -4.98 -2.27 -4.18
N GLN A 221 -4.49 -1.67 -5.27
CA GLN A 221 -5.34 -1.29 -6.39
C GLN A 221 -5.90 -2.48 -7.16
N PHE A 222 -5.10 -3.52 -7.37
CA PHE A 222 -5.58 -4.78 -7.94
C PHE A 222 -6.59 -5.48 -7.02
N ARG A 223 -6.34 -5.43 -5.71
CA ARG A 223 -7.23 -5.99 -4.69
C ARG A 223 -8.59 -5.30 -4.74
N ALA A 224 -8.61 -3.97 -4.82
CA ALA A 224 -9.84 -3.19 -4.95
C ALA A 224 -10.63 -3.56 -6.23
N GLU A 225 -9.95 -3.64 -7.38
CA GLU A 225 -10.60 -4.04 -8.64
C GLU A 225 -11.14 -5.48 -8.57
N ALA A 226 -10.38 -6.42 -8.01
CA ALA A 226 -10.79 -7.80 -7.83
C ALA A 226 -12.02 -7.94 -6.91
N LEU A 227 -12.06 -7.17 -5.83
CA LEU A 227 -13.19 -7.09 -4.91
C LEU A 227 -14.43 -6.52 -5.62
N ILE A 228 -14.28 -5.48 -6.44
CA ILE A 228 -15.38 -4.93 -7.25
C ILE A 228 -15.91 -5.97 -8.23
N GLN A 229 -15.05 -6.66 -8.99
CA GLN A 229 -15.50 -7.71 -9.91
C GLN A 229 -16.20 -8.85 -9.19
N THR A 230 -15.69 -9.25 -8.02
CA THR A 230 -16.32 -10.27 -7.19
C THR A 230 -17.69 -9.82 -6.68
N GLY A 231 -17.82 -8.55 -6.27
CA GLY A 231 -19.10 -7.96 -5.90
C GLY A 231 -20.12 -7.98 -7.06
N ILE A 232 -19.69 -7.66 -8.28
CA ILE A 232 -20.54 -7.72 -9.47
C ILE A 232 -21.01 -9.17 -9.73
N ALA A 233 -20.11 -10.14 -9.65
CA ALA A 233 -20.45 -11.56 -9.80
C ALA A 233 -21.43 -12.05 -8.71
N LEU A 234 -21.29 -11.57 -7.47
CA LEU A 234 -22.21 -11.84 -6.36
C LEU A 234 -23.60 -11.24 -6.60
N CYS A 235 -23.67 -10.00 -7.12
CA CYS A 235 -24.94 -9.39 -7.53
C CYS A 235 -25.66 -10.22 -8.61
N ALA A 236 -24.92 -10.77 -9.58
CA ALA A 236 -25.48 -11.59 -10.66
C ALA A 236 -26.15 -12.88 -10.14
N VAL A 237 -25.69 -13.43 -9.01
CA VAL A 237 -26.32 -14.59 -8.34
C VAL A 237 -27.27 -14.19 -7.20
N ASN A 238 -27.65 -12.91 -7.13
CA ASN A 238 -28.54 -12.33 -6.13
C ASN A 238 -28.03 -12.44 -4.67
N ASN A 239 -26.72 -12.51 -4.47
CA ASN A 239 -26.09 -12.48 -3.14
C ASN A 239 -25.65 -11.06 -2.79
N VAL A 240 -26.63 -10.18 -2.63
CA VAL A 240 -26.46 -8.73 -2.63
C VAL A 240 -25.76 -8.23 -1.35
N GLU A 241 -25.99 -8.87 -0.21
CA GLU A 241 -25.34 -8.52 1.06
C GLU A 241 -23.81 -8.73 1.00
N LEU A 242 -23.38 -9.90 0.50
CA LEU A 242 -21.96 -10.18 0.35
C LEU A 242 -21.32 -9.30 -0.74
N ALA A 243 -22.07 -8.96 -1.79
CA ALA A 243 -21.62 -8.02 -2.81
C ALA A 243 -21.35 -6.63 -2.21
N LEU A 244 -22.25 -6.11 -1.38
CA LEU A 244 -22.08 -4.85 -0.67
C LEU A 244 -20.80 -4.85 0.17
N GLN A 245 -20.56 -5.92 0.93
CA GLN A 245 -19.33 -6.06 1.72
C GLN A 245 -18.06 -6.02 0.86
N GLN A 246 -18.08 -6.59 -0.35
CA GLN A 246 -16.92 -6.53 -1.25
C GLN A 246 -16.69 -5.11 -1.76
N PHE A 247 -17.76 -4.39 -2.13
CA PHE A 247 -17.65 -3.00 -2.57
C PHE A 247 -17.14 -2.08 -1.45
N GLU A 248 -17.61 -2.29 -0.22
CA GLU A 248 -17.11 -1.54 0.94
C GLU A 248 -15.62 -1.80 1.19
N GLN A 249 -15.20 -3.07 1.18
CA GLN A 249 -13.77 -3.40 1.30
C GLN A 249 -12.94 -2.81 0.16
N ALA A 250 -13.46 -2.79 -1.07
CA ALA A 250 -12.76 -2.16 -2.20
C ALA A 250 -12.62 -0.65 -2.02
N LEU A 251 -13.66 0.02 -1.53
CA LEU A 251 -13.70 1.47 -1.31
C LEU A 251 -12.90 1.88 -0.06
N ASP A 252 -12.75 1.00 0.93
CA ASP A 252 -11.81 1.23 2.04
C ASP A 252 -10.35 1.29 1.53
N ILE A 253 -10.05 0.59 0.43
CA ILE A 253 -8.73 0.59 -0.20
C ILE A 253 -8.59 1.75 -1.20
N VAL A 254 -9.58 1.96 -2.06
CA VAL A 254 -9.60 3.04 -3.07
C VAL A 254 -10.93 3.80 -2.96
N PRO A 255 -11.03 4.83 -2.08
CA PRO A 255 -12.34 5.45 -1.80
C PRO A 255 -12.96 6.17 -2.99
N ASN A 256 -12.15 6.69 -3.91
CA ASN A 256 -12.61 7.41 -5.10
C ASN A 256 -12.78 6.50 -6.33
N HIS A 257 -12.91 5.18 -6.15
CA HIS A 257 -13.08 4.26 -7.26
C HIS A 257 -14.45 4.42 -7.92
N LEU A 258 -14.52 5.15 -9.04
CA LEU A 258 -15.78 5.51 -9.72
C LEU A 258 -16.73 4.32 -9.92
N ARG A 259 -16.22 3.22 -10.50
CA ARG A 259 -17.02 2.01 -10.71
C ARG A 259 -17.48 1.38 -9.40
N GLY A 260 -16.64 1.36 -8.37
CA GLY A 260 -16.99 0.77 -7.07
C GLY A 260 -18.10 1.56 -6.38
N LEU A 261 -18.05 2.89 -6.46
CA LEU A 261 -19.12 3.77 -5.98
C LEU A 261 -20.42 3.56 -6.75
N GLN A 262 -20.37 3.43 -8.08
CA GLN A 262 -21.54 3.16 -8.90
C GLN A 262 -22.18 1.81 -8.56
N GLU A 263 -21.39 0.73 -8.51
CA GLU A 263 -21.88 -0.61 -8.20
C GLU A 263 -22.39 -0.73 -6.77
N LYS A 264 -21.75 -0.06 -5.79
CA LYS A 264 -22.28 0.06 -4.43
C LYS A 264 -23.66 0.73 -4.43
N GLY A 265 -23.84 1.81 -5.20
CA GLY A 265 -25.13 2.48 -5.35
C GLY A 265 -26.21 1.57 -5.94
N HIS A 266 -25.89 0.82 -7.00
CA HIS A 266 -26.80 -0.18 -7.58
C HIS A 266 -27.16 -1.29 -6.58
N CYS A 267 -26.16 -1.78 -5.84
CA CYS A 267 -26.32 -2.82 -4.83
C CYS A 267 -27.24 -2.36 -3.68
N LEU A 268 -27.03 -1.14 -3.17
CA LEU A 268 -27.88 -0.53 -2.15
C LEU A 268 -29.32 -0.31 -2.64
N LEU A 269 -29.50 0.07 -3.91
CA LEU A 269 -30.83 0.19 -4.51
C LEU A 269 -31.51 -1.18 -4.63
N GLN A 270 -30.78 -2.23 -5.02
CA GLN A 270 -31.31 -3.59 -5.11
C GLN A 270 -31.75 -4.11 -3.73
N LEU A 271 -30.95 -3.88 -2.68
CA LEU A 271 -31.34 -4.19 -1.29
C LEU A 271 -32.59 -3.41 -0.87
N ALA A 272 -32.68 -2.13 -1.20
CA ALA A 272 -33.85 -1.30 -0.90
C ALA A 272 -35.15 -1.82 -1.55
N LEU A 273 -35.04 -2.36 -2.77
CA LEU A 273 -36.16 -2.92 -3.50
C LEU A 273 -36.57 -4.30 -2.96
N GLN A 274 -35.61 -5.08 -2.46
CA GLN A 274 -35.86 -6.38 -1.82
C GLN A 274 -36.48 -6.22 -0.42
N GLU A 275 -35.98 -5.26 0.37
CA GLU A 275 -36.48 -4.93 1.70
C GLU A 275 -37.56 -3.84 1.67
N LYS A 276 -38.69 -4.12 0.99
CA LYS A 276 -39.88 -3.24 0.89
C LYS A 276 -40.04 -2.25 2.07
N ALA A 277 -39.50 -1.05 1.87
CA ALA A 277 -39.63 0.19 2.66
C ALA A 277 -39.14 0.17 4.12
N GLY A 278 -37.99 0.83 4.38
CA GLY A 278 -37.71 1.39 5.70
C GLY A 278 -36.32 2.00 5.89
N GLN A 279 -35.27 1.19 5.73
CA GLN A 279 -33.89 1.56 6.11
C GLN A 279 -32.89 1.73 4.94
N PRO A 280 -32.93 0.93 3.85
CA PRO A 280 -31.89 1.00 2.82
C PRO A 280 -31.95 2.28 1.97
N LEU A 281 -33.14 2.87 1.77
CA LEU A 281 -33.30 4.10 0.98
C LEU A 281 -32.56 5.30 1.59
N TYR A 282 -32.41 5.34 2.91
CA TYR A 282 -31.61 6.37 3.59
C TYR A 282 -30.12 6.19 3.30
N ALA A 283 -29.61 4.95 3.32
CA ALA A 283 -28.23 4.63 2.95
C ALA A 283 -27.94 4.95 1.47
N VAL A 284 -28.88 4.65 0.56
CA VAL A 284 -28.79 5.06 -0.86
C VAL A 284 -28.70 6.58 -0.97
N ARG A 285 -29.57 7.31 -0.26
CA ARG A 285 -29.58 8.77 -0.30
C ARG A 285 -28.28 9.36 0.24
N LEU A 286 -27.73 8.83 1.34
CA LEU A 286 -26.45 9.26 1.88
C LEU A 286 -25.31 9.02 0.90
N HIS A 287 -25.27 7.85 0.25
CA HIS A 287 -24.22 7.47 -0.70
C HIS A 287 -24.09 8.43 -1.91
N TYR A 288 -25.18 9.05 -2.35
CA TYR A 288 -25.15 10.01 -3.48
C TYR A 288 -25.03 11.49 -3.06
N ILE A 289 -25.06 11.80 -1.75
CA ILE A 289 -24.99 13.17 -1.24
C ILE A 289 -23.62 13.47 -0.59
N SER A 290 -22.88 12.44 -0.14
CA SER A 290 -21.50 12.52 0.35
C SER A 290 -20.48 12.59 -0.78
#